data_AF-A0A4P8GSR1-F1
#
_entry.id   AF-A0A4P8GSR1-F1
#
_cell.length_a   1.000
_cell.length_b   1.000
_cell.length_c   1.000
_cell.angle_alpha   90.00
_cell.angle_beta   90.00
_cell.angle_gamma   90.00
#
_symmetry.space_group_name_H-M   'P 1'
#
loop_
_entity.id
_entity.type
_entity.pdbx_description
1 polymer ?
#
loop_
_entity_poly.entity_id
_entity_poly.type
_entity_poly.pdbx_seq_one_letter_code
_entity_poly.pdbx_strand_id
1 'polypeptide(L)'
;MARAIVLRQLTSSPKSRLQLARKLAERNVPEDVAEAVLDRFEEVRLVDDAEFADMWVRSRSQTRKLAKGALRRELADKGIDADIAAQALEQLSDEAEESAARELVQRKLKGTADLTDRSERDKVTRRLASMLARKGYQPSQAFRIVGEVLDAATGERAATEFLCRYP
;
A
#
# COMPACT_ATOMS: atom_id res chain seq x y z
N MET A 1 -1.89 -13.07 -34.83
CA MET A 1 -1.97 -11.64 -34.42
C MET A 1 -1.91 -11.47 -32.90
N ALA A 2 -2.74 -12.17 -32.10
CA ALA A 2 -2.77 -12.05 -30.64
C ALA A 2 -1.39 -12.24 -29.94
N ARG A 3 -0.64 -13.31 -30.27
CA ARG A 3 0.70 -13.56 -29.68
C ARG A 3 1.69 -12.39 -29.86
N ALA A 4 1.71 -11.79 -31.05
CA ALA A 4 2.63 -10.67 -31.34
C ALA A 4 2.24 -9.39 -30.57
N ILE A 5 0.96 -9.21 -30.22
CA ILE A 5 0.50 -8.10 -29.39
C ILE A 5 0.99 -8.30 -27.95
N VAL A 6 0.81 -9.50 -27.39
CA VAL A 6 1.25 -9.83 -26.02
C VAL A 6 2.76 -9.67 -25.88
N LEU A 7 3.55 -10.24 -26.80
CA LEU A 7 5.02 -10.12 -26.77
C LEU A 7 5.50 -8.67 -26.83
N ARG A 8 4.83 -7.82 -27.61
CA ARG A 8 5.16 -6.39 -27.71
C ARG A 8 4.83 -5.63 -26.43
N GLN A 9 3.79 -6.03 -25.72
CA GLN A 9 3.46 -5.45 -24.42
C GLN A 9 4.49 -5.85 -23.37
N LEU A 10 4.82 -7.14 -23.29
CA LEU A 10 5.78 -7.68 -22.31
C LEU A 10 7.20 -7.13 -22.49
N THR A 11 7.64 -6.91 -23.74
CA THR A 11 8.94 -6.28 -24.01
C THR A 11 9.01 -4.81 -23.59
N SER A 12 7.87 -4.12 -23.46
CA SER A 12 7.85 -2.71 -23.03
C SER A 12 7.81 -2.54 -21.52
N SER A 13 7.09 -3.42 -20.82
CA SER A 13 6.86 -3.35 -19.38
C SER A 13 6.22 -4.65 -18.93
N PRO A 14 6.53 -5.12 -17.71
CA PRO A 14 5.78 -6.20 -17.08
C PRO A 14 4.29 -5.84 -16.97
N LYS A 15 3.41 -6.78 -17.31
CA LYS A 15 1.94 -6.63 -17.32
C LYS A 15 1.31 -7.82 -16.62
N SER A 16 0.18 -7.58 -15.94
CA SER A 16 -0.66 -8.66 -15.43
C SER A 16 -1.47 -9.31 -16.55
N ARG A 17 -1.95 -10.54 -16.32
CA ARG A 17 -2.84 -11.28 -17.24
C ARG A 17 -4.05 -10.44 -17.63
N LEU A 18 -4.72 -9.80 -16.67
CA LEU A 18 -5.89 -8.95 -16.95
C LEU A 18 -5.56 -7.75 -17.84
N GLN A 19 -4.38 -7.14 -17.68
CA GLN A 19 -3.97 -6.03 -18.56
C GLN A 19 -3.77 -6.49 -20.00
N LEU A 20 -3.23 -7.69 -20.19
CA LEU A 20 -3.06 -8.30 -21.51
C LEU A 20 -4.41 -8.68 -22.13
N ALA A 21 -5.31 -9.27 -21.34
CA ALA A 21 -6.68 -9.58 -21.76
C ALA A 21 -7.42 -8.32 -22.23
N ARG A 22 -7.38 -7.22 -21.45
CA ARG A 22 -7.95 -5.92 -21.83
C ARG A 22 -7.36 -5.39 -23.13
N LYS A 23 -6.04 -5.53 -23.34
CA LYS A 23 -5.37 -5.09 -24.56
C LYS A 23 -5.72 -5.95 -25.78
N LEU A 24 -5.99 -7.24 -25.60
CA LEU A 24 -6.48 -8.11 -26.66
C LEU A 24 -7.93 -7.77 -27.02
N ALA A 25 -8.77 -7.49 -26.03
CA ALA A 25 -10.16 -7.05 -26.24
C ALA A 25 -10.24 -5.71 -26.98
N GLU A 26 -9.37 -4.73 -26.66
CA GLU A 26 -9.25 -3.47 -27.41
C GLU A 26 -8.94 -3.66 -28.91
N ARG A 27 -8.39 -4.82 -29.29
CA ARG A 27 -8.06 -5.18 -30.68
C ARG A 27 -9.10 -6.10 -31.31
N ASN A 28 -10.27 -6.24 -30.70
CA ASN A 28 -11.35 -7.14 -31.12
C ASN A 28 -10.89 -8.60 -31.27
N VAL A 29 -9.95 -9.03 -30.43
CA VAL A 29 -9.57 -10.45 -30.36
C VAL A 29 -10.67 -11.19 -29.59
N PRO A 30 -11.21 -12.30 -30.13
CA PRO A 30 -12.18 -13.13 -29.42
C PRO A 30 -11.64 -13.60 -28.06
N GLU A 31 -12.51 -13.65 -27.05
CA GLU A 31 -12.15 -13.96 -25.66
C GLU A 31 -11.55 -15.37 -25.52
N ASP A 32 -12.14 -16.37 -26.19
CA ASP A 32 -11.64 -17.75 -26.26
C ASP A 32 -10.20 -17.83 -26.81
N VAL A 33 -9.91 -17.05 -27.85
CA VAL A 33 -8.56 -16.96 -28.44
C VAL A 33 -7.61 -16.21 -27.51
N ALA A 34 -8.09 -15.19 -26.81
CA ALA A 34 -7.28 -14.43 -25.86
C ALA A 34 -6.88 -15.31 -24.66
N GLU A 35 -7.83 -16.00 -24.04
CA GLU A 35 -7.60 -16.93 -22.92
C GLU A 35 -6.60 -18.03 -23.33
N ALA A 36 -6.80 -18.70 -24.46
CA ALA A 36 -5.88 -19.74 -24.92
C ALA A 36 -4.46 -19.23 -25.20
N VAL A 37 -4.31 -17.97 -25.63
CA VAL A 37 -3.00 -17.33 -25.79
C VAL A 37 -2.38 -16.98 -24.45
N LEU A 38 -3.16 -16.44 -23.51
CA LEU A 38 -2.69 -16.08 -22.19
C LEU A 38 -2.28 -17.32 -21.39
N ASP A 39 -3.07 -18.40 -21.43
CA ASP A 39 -2.75 -19.69 -20.81
C ASP A 39 -1.42 -20.22 -21.32
N ARG A 40 -1.21 -20.20 -22.64
CA ARG A 40 0.06 -20.65 -23.19
C ARG A 40 1.23 -19.77 -22.77
N PHE A 41 1.02 -18.48 -22.55
CA PHE A 41 2.06 -17.55 -22.09
C PHE A 41 2.38 -17.74 -20.62
N GLU A 42 1.39 -18.11 -19.81
CA GLU A 42 1.55 -18.47 -18.41
C GLU A 42 2.27 -19.82 -18.25
N GLU A 43 1.90 -20.82 -19.05
CA GLU A 43 2.59 -22.13 -19.11
C GLU A 43 4.09 -22.01 -19.41
N VAL A 44 4.47 -21.07 -20.27
CA VAL A 44 5.88 -20.81 -20.62
C VAL A 44 6.53 -19.74 -19.73
N ARG A 45 5.87 -19.33 -18.65
CA ARG A 45 6.34 -18.31 -17.68
C ARG A 45 6.71 -16.95 -18.30
N LEU A 46 6.05 -16.58 -19.40
CA LEU A 46 6.16 -15.22 -19.95
C LEU A 46 5.17 -14.26 -19.28
N VAL A 47 4.09 -14.79 -18.72
CA VAL A 47 3.16 -14.06 -17.86
C VAL A 47 3.20 -14.74 -16.50
N ASP A 48 3.54 -13.97 -15.48
CA ASP A 48 3.56 -14.42 -14.09
C ASP A 48 2.95 -13.31 -13.23
N ASP A 49 1.70 -13.52 -12.84
CA ASP A 49 0.97 -12.57 -11.99
C ASP A 49 1.55 -12.51 -10.58
N ALA A 50 2.20 -13.57 -10.09
CA ALA A 50 2.88 -13.58 -8.81
C ALA A 50 4.15 -12.72 -8.85
N GLU A 51 5.00 -12.89 -9.87
CA GLU A 51 6.17 -12.05 -10.06
C GLU A 51 5.77 -10.57 -10.24
N PHE A 52 4.70 -10.32 -11.00
CA PHE A 52 4.16 -8.98 -11.18
C PHE A 52 3.70 -8.36 -9.86
N ALA A 53 2.94 -9.11 -9.05
CA ALA A 53 2.44 -8.65 -7.75
C ALA A 53 3.59 -8.31 -6.81
N ASP A 54 4.62 -9.15 -6.80
CA ASP A 54 5.81 -8.99 -5.98
C ASP A 54 6.60 -7.72 -6.33
N MET A 55 6.87 -7.52 -7.62
CA MET A 55 7.52 -6.31 -8.10
C MET A 55 6.67 -5.07 -7.80
N TRP A 56 5.33 -5.17 -7.94
CA TRP A 56 4.42 -4.08 -7.66
C TRP A 56 4.47 -3.66 -6.19
N VAL A 57 4.41 -4.62 -5.26
CA VAL A 57 4.49 -4.40 -3.82
C VAL A 57 5.82 -3.76 -3.44
N ARG A 58 6.95 -4.29 -3.94
CA ARG A 58 8.28 -3.72 -3.69
C ARG A 58 8.40 -2.27 -4.18
N SER A 59 7.96 -1.99 -5.40
CA SER A 59 8.04 -0.64 -5.97
C SER A 59 7.16 0.37 -5.21
N ARG A 60 5.92 -0.01 -4.88
CA ARG A 60 4.95 0.89 -4.25
C ARG A 60 5.18 1.10 -2.76
N SER A 61 5.66 0.09 -2.05
CA SER A 61 6.08 0.24 -0.65
C SER A 61 7.23 1.27 -0.53
N GLN A 62 8.25 1.17 -1.40
CA GLN A 62 9.39 2.10 -1.41
C GLN A 62 9.00 3.52 -1.83
N THR A 63 8.24 3.67 -2.92
CA THR A 63 7.96 5.00 -3.51
C THR A 63 6.82 5.75 -2.81
N ARG A 64 5.76 5.05 -2.38
CA ARG A 64 4.52 5.68 -1.90
C ARG A 64 4.25 5.45 -0.40
N LYS A 65 5.07 4.63 0.27
CA LYS A 65 4.88 4.18 1.67
C LYS A 65 3.43 3.72 1.92
N LEU A 66 2.90 2.91 1.01
CA LEU A 66 1.54 2.37 1.09
C LEU A 66 1.49 1.17 2.03
N ALA A 67 0.39 1.07 2.76
CA ALA A 67 0.05 -0.06 3.62
C ALA A 67 -0.42 -1.27 2.79
N LYS A 68 -0.39 -2.47 3.40
CA LYS A 68 -0.86 -3.72 2.80
C LYS A 68 -2.27 -3.61 2.23
N GLY A 69 -3.16 -2.91 2.94
CA GLY A 69 -4.55 -2.74 2.51
C GLY A 69 -4.76 -1.84 1.28
N ALA A 70 -3.86 -0.89 1.00
CA ALA A 70 -3.90 -0.11 -0.24
C ALA A 70 -3.29 -0.90 -1.39
N LEU A 71 -2.18 -1.60 -1.14
CA LEU A 71 -1.54 -2.46 -2.12
C LEU A 71 -2.46 -3.60 -2.56
N ARG A 72 -3.18 -4.23 -1.64
CA ARG A 72 -4.20 -5.25 -1.96
C ARG A 72 -5.27 -4.72 -2.92
N ARG A 73 -5.76 -3.50 -2.69
CA ARG A 73 -6.73 -2.85 -3.58
C ARG A 73 -6.14 -2.55 -4.96
N GLU A 74 -4.92 -2.01 -5.01
CA GLU A 74 -4.24 -1.77 -6.30
C GLU A 74 -3.97 -3.05 -7.09
N LEU A 75 -3.66 -4.16 -6.41
CA LEU A 75 -3.48 -5.48 -7.03
C LEU A 75 -4.81 -6.04 -7.54
N ALA A 76 -5.88 -5.92 -6.77
CA ALA A 76 -7.23 -6.32 -7.19
C ALA A 76 -7.72 -5.52 -8.43
N ASP A 77 -7.48 -4.20 -8.47
CA ASP A 77 -7.80 -3.35 -9.63
C ASP A 77 -7.05 -3.77 -10.91
N LYS A 78 -5.90 -4.46 -10.73
CA LYS A 78 -5.08 -5.01 -11.80
C LYS A 78 -5.43 -6.46 -12.15
N GLY A 79 -6.41 -7.06 -11.49
CA GLY A 79 -6.86 -8.42 -11.74
C GLY A 79 -5.94 -9.49 -11.15
N ILE A 80 -5.11 -9.14 -10.18
CA ILE A 80 -4.31 -10.14 -9.47
C ILE A 80 -5.22 -10.87 -8.50
N ASP A 81 -5.11 -12.19 -8.50
CA ASP A 81 -5.87 -13.05 -7.59
C ASP A 81 -5.60 -12.70 -6.11
N ALA A 82 -6.60 -12.90 -5.27
CA ALA A 82 -6.52 -12.56 -3.85
C ALA A 82 -5.42 -13.36 -3.12
N ASP A 83 -5.19 -14.61 -3.49
CA ASP A 83 -4.18 -15.48 -2.88
C ASP A 83 -2.77 -15.04 -3.31
N ILE A 84 -2.59 -14.73 -4.60
CA ILE A 84 -1.33 -14.17 -5.12
C ILE A 84 -1.02 -12.82 -4.46
N ALA A 85 -2.03 -11.97 -4.34
CA ALA A 85 -1.88 -10.69 -3.68
C ALA A 85 -1.55 -10.86 -2.18
N ALA A 86 -2.13 -11.86 -1.50
CA ALA A 86 -1.81 -12.15 -0.11
C ALA A 86 -0.34 -12.58 0.05
N GLN A 87 0.13 -13.52 -0.77
CA GLN A 87 1.53 -13.97 -0.77
C GLN A 87 2.50 -12.82 -1.04
N ALA A 88 2.23 -12.01 -2.06
CA ALA A 88 3.06 -10.85 -2.35
C ALA A 88 3.06 -9.82 -1.20
N LEU A 89 2.03 -9.76 -0.37
CA LEU A 89 1.98 -8.85 0.78
C LEU A 89 2.65 -9.42 2.03
N GLU A 90 2.88 -10.73 2.13
CA GLU A 90 3.61 -11.35 3.23
C GLU A 90 5.07 -10.89 3.30
N GLN A 91 5.65 -10.47 2.17
CA GLN A 91 7.01 -9.90 2.14
C GLN A 91 7.12 -8.57 2.92
N LEU A 92 6.00 -7.92 3.23
CA LEU A 92 5.96 -6.76 4.12
C LEU A 92 5.74 -7.25 5.54
N SER A 93 6.69 -7.00 6.45
CA SER A 93 6.48 -7.30 7.86
C SER A 93 5.51 -6.30 8.48
N ASP A 94 4.69 -6.77 9.42
CA ASP A 94 3.75 -5.89 10.14
C ASP A 94 4.50 -4.82 10.95
N GLU A 95 5.70 -5.15 11.44
CA GLU A 95 6.58 -4.21 12.14
C GLU A 95 7.09 -3.08 11.23
N ALA A 96 7.47 -3.40 9.98
CA ALA A 96 7.93 -2.40 9.02
C ALA A 96 6.78 -1.45 8.62
N GLU A 97 5.59 -2.00 8.44
CA GLU A 97 4.37 -1.23 8.17
C GLU A 97 4.03 -0.31 9.35
N GLU A 98 4.08 -0.82 10.58
CA GLU A 98 3.83 -0.04 11.80
C GLU A 98 4.87 1.07 12.01
N SER A 99 6.15 0.77 11.80
CA SER A 99 7.23 1.76 11.87
C SER A 99 7.02 2.90 10.86
N ALA A 100 6.71 2.55 9.60
CA ALA A 100 6.45 3.53 8.55
C ALA A 100 5.24 4.43 8.86
N ALA A 101 4.18 3.87 9.46
CA ALA A 101 3.03 4.64 9.94
C ALA A 101 3.43 5.59 11.07
N ARG A 102 4.16 5.10 12.09
CA ARG A 102 4.63 5.93 13.21
C ARG A 102 5.47 7.12 12.71
N GLU A 103 6.42 6.88 11.82
CA GLU A 103 7.24 7.96 11.20
C GLU A 103 6.38 8.99 10.46
N LEU A 104 5.34 8.55 9.77
CA LEU A 104 4.44 9.44 9.03
C LEU A 104 3.63 10.32 9.98
N VAL A 105 3.12 9.72 11.06
CA VAL A 105 2.36 10.42 12.10
C VAL A 105 3.25 11.42 12.83
N GLN A 106 4.44 11.00 13.28
CA GLN A 106 5.41 11.87 13.96
C GLN A 106 5.81 13.08 13.11
N ARG A 107 6.13 12.87 11.82
CA ARG A 107 6.44 13.97 10.90
C ARG A 107 5.28 14.97 10.75
N LYS A 108 4.04 14.48 10.75
CA LYS A 108 2.84 15.33 10.65
C LYS A 108 2.49 16.01 11.98
N LEU A 109 2.90 15.41 13.10
CA LEU A 109 2.69 15.93 14.45
C LEU A 109 3.62 17.11 14.76
N LYS A 110 4.85 17.11 14.22
CA LYS A 110 5.88 18.15 14.44
C LYS A 110 5.44 19.60 14.13
N GLY A 111 4.25 19.84 13.57
CA GLY A 111 3.85 21.17 13.13
C GLY A 111 2.46 21.67 13.49
N THR A 112 1.66 21.10 14.42
CA THR A 112 0.26 21.63 14.51
C THR A 112 -0.59 21.45 15.78
N ALA A 113 -0.10 21.16 16.99
CA ALA A 113 -1.08 21.10 18.09
C ALA A 113 -0.55 21.39 19.49
N ASP A 114 -1.32 22.22 20.20
CA ASP A 114 -1.42 22.14 21.65
C ASP A 114 -2.21 20.86 21.99
N LEU A 115 -1.53 19.88 22.59
CA LEU A 115 -2.08 18.55 22.87
C LEU A 115 -2.64 18.45 24.31
N THR A 116 -2.67 19.58 25.03
CA THR A 116 -3.22 19.69 26.38
C THR A 116 -4.74 19.79 26.38
N ASP A 117 -5.34 20.35 25.32
CA ASP A 117 -6.80 20.32 25.12
C ASP A 117 -7.25 18.96 24.55
N ARG A 118 -8.18 18.30 25.26
CA ARG A 118 -8.80 17.04 24.86
C ARG A 118 -9.55 17.15 23.53
N SER A 119 -10.20 18.28 23.26
CA SER A 119 -10.94 18.53 22.02
C SER A 119 -10.00 18.60 20.81
N GLU A 120 -8.90 19.34 20.96
CA GLU A 120 -7.86 19.43 19.91
C GLU A 120 -7.16 18.10 19.70
N ARG A 121 -6.85 17.36 20.77
CA ARG A 121 -6.32 16.00 20.68
C ARG A 121 -7.23 15.09 19.86
N ASP A 122 -8.54 15.08 20.14
CA ASP A 122 -9.50 14.25 19.40
C ASP A 122 -9.58 14.63 17.91
N LYS A 123 -9.55 15.93 17.59
CA LYS A 123 -9.52 16.42 16.19
C LYS A 123 -8.25 15.94 15.48
N VAL A 124 -7.10 16.06 16.12
CA VAL A 124 -5.80 15.62 15.58
C VAL A 124 -5.79 14.12 15.38
N THR A 125 -6.28 13.34 16.35
CA THR A 125 -6.42 11.88 16.26
C THR A 125 -7.23 11.49 15.03
N ARG A 126 -8.44 12.04 14.87
CA ARG A 126 -9.31 11.73 13.72
C ARG A 126 -8.66 12.12 12.39
N ARG A 127 -7.98 13.27 12.33
CA ARG A 127 -7.28 13.74 11.12
C ARG A 127 -6.15 12.79 10.71
N LEU A 128 -5.33 12.36 11.67
CA LEU A 128 -4.21 11.46 11.43
C LEU A 128 -4.66 10.04 11.13
N ALA A 129 -5.67 9.53 11.85
CA ALA A 129 -6.28 8.23 11.56
C ALA A 129 -6.92 8.20 10.15
N SER A 130 -7.63 9.27 9.76
CA SER A 130 -8.20 9.38 8.41
C SER A 130 -7.13 9.50 7.31
N MET A 131 -5.96 10.06 7.62
CA MET A 131 -4.81 10.07 6.72
C MET A 131 -4.25 8.65 6.54
N LEU A 132 -4.07 7.90 7.62
CA LEU A 132 -3.60 6.51 7.57
C LEU A 132 -4.62 5.59 6.88
N ALA A 133 -5.91 5.75 7.13
CA ALA A 133 -6.96 4.99 6.44
C ALA A 133 -6.91 5.20 4.92
N ARG A 134 -6.69 6.44 4.44
CA ARG A 134 -6.47 6.75 3.01
C ARG A 134 -5.19 6.14 2.45
N LYS A 135 -4.20 5.85 3.29
CA LYS A 135 -2.96 5.14 2.92
C LYS A 135 -3.11 3.62 2.94
N GLY A 136 -4.26 3.11 3.39
CA GLY A 136 -4.59 1.68 3.37
C GLY A 136 -4.39 0.94 4.68
N TYR A 137 -4.04 1.64 5.77
CA TYR A 137 -3.89 1.03 7.09
C TYR A 137 -5.27 0.63 7.63
N GLN A 138 -5.33 -0.46 8.40
CA GLN A 138 -6.57 -0.86 9.06
C GLN A 138 -6.98 0.22 10.08
N PRO A 139 -8.29 0.52 10.22
CA PRO A 139 -8.76 1.54 11.16
C PRO A 139 -8.26 1.32 12.59
N SER A 140 -8.34 0.09 13.10
CA SER A 140 -7.88 -0.29 14.45
C SER A 140 -6.38 0.00 14.65
N GLN A 141 -5.53 -0.41 13.70
CA GLN A 141 -4.10 -0.16 13.72
C GLN A 141 -3.78 1.34 13.61
N ALA A 142 -4.50 2.07 12.74
CA ALA A 142 -4.33 3.50 12.58
C ALA A 142 -4.65 4.29 13.87
N PHE A 143 -5.75 3.97 14.54
CA PHE A 143 -6.12 4.62 15.81
C PHE A 143 -5.12 4.30 16.92
N ARG A 144 -4.70 3.03 17.03
CA ARG A 144 -3.68 2.61 18.02
C ARG A 144 -2.38 3.38 17.84
N ILE A 145 -1.81 3.37 16.64
CA ILE A 145 -0.53 4.03 16.33
C ILE A 145 -0.61 5.54 16.59
N VAL A 146 -1.72 6.18 16.21
CA VAL A 146 -1.90 7.62 16.44
C VAL A 146 -2.01 7.93 17.92
N GLY A 147 -2.74 7.13 18.70
CA GLY A 147 -2.84 7.27 20.16
C GLY A 147 -1.47 7.17 20.83
N GLU A 148 -0.72 6.10 20.53
CA GLU A 148 0.64 5.89 21.07
C GLU A 148 1.58 7.07 20.78
N VAL A 149 1.56 7.60 19.55
CA VAL A 149 2.42 8.74 19.17
C VAL A 149 1.99 10.03 19.88
N LEU A 150 0.69 10.26 20.07
CA LEU A 150 0.19 11.42 20.79
C LEU A 150 0.51 11.37 22.28
N ASP A 151 0.39 10.19 22.90
CA ASP A 151 0.72 9.98 24.30
C ASP A 151 2.22 10.16 24.55
N ALA A 152 3.07 9.60 23.68
CA ALA A 152 4.51 9.81 23.71
C ALA A 152 4.88 11.30 23.60
N ALA A 153 4.27 12.03 22.65
CA ALA A 153 4.54 13.47 22.46
C ALA A 153 4.05 14.34 23.63
N THR A 154 3.00 13.91 24.34
CA THR A 154 2.52 14.61 25.54
C THR A 154 3.45 14.33 26.73
N GLY A 155 3.90 13.09 26.89
CA GLY A 155 4.85 12.68 27.93
C GLY A 155 6.20 13.37 27.80
N GLU A 156 6.74 13.48 26.57
CA GLU A 156 7.99 14.21 26.31
C GLU A 156 7.88 15.71 26.65
N ARG A 157 6.75 16.36 26.33
CA ARG A 157 6.52 17.77 26.70
C ARG A 157 6.44 17.96 28.21
N ALA A 158 5.71 17.10 28.92
CA ALA A 158 5.61 17.15 30.38
C ALA A 158 6.97 16.91 31.06
N ALA A 159 7.78 15.97 30.55
CA ALA A 159 9.13 15.73 31.06
C ALA A 159 10.08 16.93 30.81
N THR A 160 9.97 17.56 29.65
CA THR A 160 10.78 18.75 29.32
C THR A 160 10.39 19.96 30.17
N GLU A 161 9.10 20.20 30.40
CA GLU A 161 8.63 21.25 31.32
C GLU A 161 9.05 20.98 32.78
N PHE A 162 9.02 19.72 33.22
CA PHE A 162 9.44 19.34 34.57
C PHE A 162 10.94 19.60 34.79
N LEU A 163 11.79 19.23 33.82
CA LEU A 163 13.24 19.45 33.87
C LEU A 163 13.62 20.94 33.77
N CYS A 164 12.87 21.76 33.03
CA CYS A 164 13.08 23.22 33.00
C CYS A 164 12.57 23.94 34.25
N ARG A 165 11.64 23.35 35.01
CA ARG A 165 11.05 23.96 36.21
C ARG A 165 11.78 23.59 37.51
N TYR A 166 12.62 22.56 37.50
CA TYR A 166 13.48 22.16 38.61
C TYR A 166 14.92 21.87 38.11
N PRO A 167 15.80 22.89 38.05
CA PRO A 167 17.22 22.69 37.78
C PRO A 167 17.98 22.09 38.98
#